data_AF-A0A6M8BD87-F1
#
_entry.id   AF-A0A6M8BD87-F1
#
_cell.length_a   1.000
_cell.length_b   1.000
_cell.length_c   1.000
_cell.angle_alpha   90.00
_cell.angle_beta   90.00
_cell.angle_gamma   90.00
#
_symmetry.space_group_name_H-M   'P 1'
#
loop_
_entity.id
_entity.type
_entity.pdbx_description
1 polymer ?
#
loop_
_entity_poly.entity_id
_entity_poly.type
_entity_poly.pdbx_seq_one_letter_code
_entity_poly.pdbx_strand_id
1 'polypeptide(L)'
;MLTTFPIEQFKMLQTDAQNYKDPMSLLEAFPALRIKPNCVLRLYYHYSHGDGVGAVWAFRNEDAPPENCFFIADEEWFTAYEEGIEEFLEKGRLKPGRRCETFEEVFDKPNGALENFMEAIEGDGTPWSYLSASLFAREAPELGASGHGCSWSTHMILRNDPDELRRAGDSPFQWLVSKPDIWLPSCQEEGDTVIVQFYSYSALGIEQIIQHRDIYQKGSYTFRCEAQDIATGGAGFVF
;
A
#
# COMPACT_ATOMS: atom_id res chain seq x y z
N MET A 1 -18.20 13.40 14.18
CA MET A 1 -19.27 13.11 13.20
C MET A 1 -18.92 11.78 12.53
N LEU A 2 -19.88 10.85 12.38
CA LEU A 2 -19.65 9.58 11.69
C LEU A 2 -20.21 9.66 10.26
N THR A 3 -19.37 9.33 9.29
CA THR A 3 -19.72 9.25 7.87
C THR A 3 -19.46 7.83 7.40
N THR A 4 -20.49 7.15 6.90
CA THR A 4 -20.35 5.87 6.19
C THR A 4 -20.38 6.11 4.69
N PHE A 5 -19.56 5.39 3.95
CA PHE A 5 -19.48 5.58 2.51
C PHE A 5 -20.35 4.53 1.79
N PRO A 6 -21.20 4.92 0.83
CA PRO A 6 -22.03 4.00 0.07
C PRO A 6 -21.24 3.21 -0.99
N ILE A 7 -21.73 2.01 -1.30
CA ILE A 7 -21.09 1.00 -2.18
C ILE A 7 -20.65 1.55 -3.55
N GLU A 8 -21.41 2.47 -4.14
CA GLU A 8 -21.13 2.97 -5.49
C GLU A 8 -19.86 3.84 -5.56
N GLN A 9 -19.46 4.46 -4.45
CA GLN A 9 -18.21 5.23 -4.39
C GLN A 9 -16.98 4.29 -4.38
N PHE A 10 -17.14 3.02 -3.98
CA PHE A 10 -16.04 2.06 -3.84
C PHE A 10 -15.65 1.29 -5.10
N LYS A 11 -16.45 1.33 -6.18
CA LYS A 11 -16.03 0.71 -7.45
C LYS A 11 -14.74 1.34 -7.99
N MET A 12 -14.45 2.57 -7.59
CA MET A 12 -13.25 3.32 -7.98
C MET A 12 -12.01 3.00 -7.13
N LEU A 13 -12.18 2.40 -5.94
CA LEU A 13 -11.15 2.38 -4.88
C LEU A 13 -10.37 1.06 -4.74
N GLN A 14 -10.67 0.05 -5.57
CA GLN A 14 -9.79 -1.12 -5.75
C GLN A 14 -9.19 -1.03 -7.13
N THR A 15 -8.26 -0.11 -7.27
CA THR A 15 -7.38 -0.02 -8.42
C THR A 15 -6.38 -1.15 -8.27
N ASP A 16 -6.37 -2.12 -9.19
CA ASP A 16 -5.25 -3.05 -9.27
C ASP A 16 -4.01 -2.24 -9.65
N ALA A 17 -3.18 -1.96 -8.64
CA ALA A 17 -2.00 -1.09 -8.72
C ALA A 17 -1.09 -1.49 -9.90
N GLN A 18 -1.09 -2.77 -10.29
CA GLN A 18 -0.33 -3.30 -11.42
C GLN A 18 -0.70 -2.68 -12.77
N ASN A 19 -1.85 -2.03 -12.88
CA ASN A 19 -2.26 -1.32 -14.10
C ASN A 19 -1.60 0.06 -14.26
N TYR A 20 -0.90 0.54 -13.23
CA TYR A 20 -0.25 1.85 -13.23
C TYR A 20 1.24 1.70 -13.43
N LYS A 21 1.82 2.65 -14.16
CA LYS A 21 3.24 2.62 -14.52
C LYS A 21 4.13 3.20 -13.43
N ASP A 22 3.56 4.06 -12.58
CA ASP A 22 4.28 4.80 -11.57
C ASP A 22 3.32 5.33 -10.48
N PRO A 23 3.83 5.77 -9.32
CA PRO A 23 2.99 6.20 -8.20
C PRO A 23 2.25 7.52 -8.45
N MET A 24 2.73 8.36 -9.38
CA MET A 24 2.04 9.62 -9.72
C MET A 24 0.81 9.32 -10.57
N SER A 25 0.90 8.42 -11.54
CA SER A 25 -0.27 7.97 -12.30
C SER A 25 -1.28 7.20 -11.43
N LEU A 26 -0.82 6.43 -10.44
CA LEU A 26 -1.73 5.84 -9.44
C LEU A 26 -2.45 6.93 -8.61
N LEU A 27 -1.74 7.97 -8.17
CA LEU A 27 -2.32 9.06 -7.39
C LEU A 27 -3.46 9.77 -8.14
N GLU A 28 -3.39 9.88 -9.47
CA GLU A 28 -4.47 10.45 -10.29
C GLU A 28 -5.79 9.68 -10.20
N ALA A 29 -5.75 8.40 -9.82
CA ALA A 29 -6.96 7.60 -9.58
C ALA A 29 -7.71 7.99 -8.30
N PHE A 30 -7.07 8.78 -7.42
CA PHE A 30 -7.62 9.27 -6.16
C PHE A 30 -7.87 10.79 -6.25
N PRO A 31 -8.99 11.24 -6.86
CA PRO A 31 -9.22 12.66 -7.17
C PRO A 31 -9.33 13.59 -5.95
N ALA A 32 -9.49 13.03 -4.75
CA ALA A 32 -9.50 13.78 -3.49
C ALA A 32 -8.10 14.00 -2.90
N LEU A 33 -7.07 13.38 -3.49
CA LEU A 33 -5.68 13.48 -3.10
C LEU A 33 -4.86 14.23 -4.13
N ARG A 34 -3.78 14.86 -3.68
CA ARG A 34 -2.81 15.57 -4.51
C ARG A 34 -1.42 15.41 -3.93
N ILE A 35 -0.42 15.56 -4.77
CA ILE A 35 0.96 15.75 -4.33
C ILE A 35 1.10 17.18 -3.81
N LYS A 36 1.78 17.37 -2.68
CA LYS A 36 2.14 18.70 -2.18
C LYS A 36 3.02 19.44 -3.19
N PRO A 37 2.95 20.77 -3.25
CA PRO A 37 3.86 21.56 -4.07
C PRO A 37 5.32 21.20 -3.78
N ASN A 38 6.12 21.13 -4.85
CA ASN A 38 7.55 20.79 -4.79
C ASN A 38 7.86 19.38 -4.26
N CYS A 39 6.90 18.46 -4.25
CA CYS A 39 7.16 17.05 -3.95
C CYS A 39 6.91 16.17 -5.17
N VAL A 40 7.54 15.00 -5.17
CA VAL A 40 7.32 13.96 -6.18
C VAL A 40 7.45 12.57 -5.58
N LEU A 41 6.66 11.62 -6.09
CA LEU A 41 6.79 10.21 -5.75
C LEU A 41 7.68 9.49 -6.77
N ARG A 42 8.46 8.54 -6.27
CA ARG A 42 9.30 7.66 -7.09
C ARG A 42 9.11 6.22 -6.65
N LEU A 43 8.97 5.34 -7.63
CA LEU A 43 8.96 3.90 -7.41
C LEU A 43 10.38 3.37 -7.59
N TYR A 44 10.82 2.58 -6.63
CA TYR A 44 11.95 1.68 -6.75
C TYR A 44 11.37 0.27 -6.74
N TYR A 45 11.84 -0.60 -7.62
CA TYR A 45 11.40 -1.97 -7.59
C TYR A 45 12.53 -2.92 -7.96
N HIS A 46 12.42 -4.13 -7.44
CA HIS A 46 13.35 -5.22 -7.69
C HIS A 46 12.54 -6.43 -8.14
N TYR A 47 13.03 -7.13 -9.16
CA TYR A 47 12.38 -8.32 -9.69
C TYR A 47 13.41 -9.44 -9.84
N SER A 48 13.10 -10.61 -9.31
CA SER A 48 13.96 -11.79 -9.32
C SER A 48 13.11 -13.05 -9.34
N HIS A 49 13.40 -13.96 -10.28
CA HIS A 49 12.83 -15.32 -10.32
C HIS A 49 11.29 -15.45 -10.30
N GLY A 50 10.55 -14.42 -10.72
CA GLY A 50 9.08 -14.42 -10.69
C GLY A 50 8.46 -13.68 -9.51
N ASP A 51 9.30 -13.24 -8.56
CA ASP A 51 8.91 -12.39 -7.44
C ASP A 51 9.40 -10.96 -7.69
N GLY A 52 8.62 -9.98 -7.22
CA GLY A 52 8.97 -8.58 -7.32
C GLY A 52 8.56 -7.83 -6.06
N VAL A 53 9.34 -6.83 -5.68
CA VAL A 53 9.06 -5.96 -4.55
C VAL A 53 9.15 -4.52 -5.04
N GLY A 54 8.08 -3.77 -4.86
CA GLY A 54 8.03 -2.33 -5.07
C GLY A 54 8.25 -1.56 -3.78
N ALA A 55 8.78 -0.35 -3.86
CA ALA A 55 8.93 0.60 -2.77
C ALA A 55 8.72 2.03 -3.30
N VAL A 56 7.79 2.76 -2.67
CA VAL A 56 7.50 4.16 -3.04
C VAL A 56 8.14 5.10 -2.04
N TRP A 57 8.93 6.04 -2.55
CA TRP A 57 9.56 7.10 -1.79
C TRP A 57 9.07 8.47 -2.27
N ALA A 58 8.98 9.41 -1.35
CA ALA A 58 8.72 10.80 -1.68
C ALA A 58 9.99 11.65 -1.51
N PHE A 59 10.16 12.59 -2.43
CA PHE A 59 11.26 13.55 -2.40
C PHE A 59 10.71 14.96 -2.53
N ARG A 60 11.47 15.94 -2.04
CA ARG A 60 11.35 17.30 -2.55
C ARG A 60 11.94 17.33 -3.96
N ASN A 61 11.34 18.09 -4.88
CA ASN A 61 11.72 18.08 -6.30
C ASN A 61 13.21 18.37 -6.54
N GLU A 62 13.81 19.22 -5.72
CA GLU A 62 15.23 19.57 -5.78
C GLU A 62 16.17 18.44 -5.32
N ASP A 63 15.67 17.53 -4.49
CA ASP A 63 16.41 16.37 -3.95
C ASP A 63 16.12 15.07 -4.71
N ALA A 64 15.14 15.10 -5.63
CA ALA A 64 14.66 13.91 -6.32
C ALA A 64 15.70 13.39 -7.32
N PRO A 65 15.99 12.07 -7.33
CA PRO A 65 16.84 11.50 -8.37
C PRO A 65 16.18 11.63 -9.76
N PRO A 66 16.98 11.61 -10.84
CA PRO A 66 16.48 11.56 -12.22
C PRO A 66 15.54 10.37 -12.43
N GLU A 67 14.48 10.55 -13.23
CA GLU A 67 13.39 9.57 -13.47
C GLU A 67 13.82 8.18 -13.94
N ASN A 68 15.05 8.02 -14.41
CA ASN A 68 15.62 6.79 -14.96
C ASN A 68 16.54 6.02 -13.98
N CYS A 69 16.76 6.49 -12.75
CA CYS A 69 17.69 5.85 -11.81
C CYS A 69 17.11 4.62 -11.06
N PHE A 70 15.93 4.12 -11.43
CA PHE A 70 15.08 3.33 -10.52
C PHE A 70 14.86 1.85 -10.89
N PHE A 71 15.74 1.28 -11.72
CA PHE A 71 15.64 -0.12 -12.15
C PHE A 71 16.71 -0.97 -11.45
N ILE A 72 16.30 -1.99 -10.69
CA ILE A 72 17.19 -3.09 -10.27
C ILE A 72 16.56 -4.41 -10.74
N ALA A 73 16.65 -4.66 -12.04
CA ALA A 73 16.28 -5.94 -12.62
C ALA A 73 17.47 -6.91 -12.55
N ASP A 74 17.28 -8.10 -11.98
CA ASP A 74 18.34 -9.12 -11.89
C ASP A 74 18.81 -9.63 -13.26
N GLU A 75 18.08 -9.38 -14.35
CA GLU A 75 18.50 -9.76 -15.71
C GLU A 75 19.33 -8.67 -16.43
N GLU A 76 19.45 -7.46 -15.88
CA GLU A 76 20.26 -6.36 -16.45
C GLU A 76 21.65 -6.18 -15.79
N TRP A 77 22.08 -7.11 -14.94
CA TRP A 77 23.47 -7.17 -14.47
C TRP A 77 24.49 -7.45 -15.59
N PHE A 78 24.04 -7.86 -16.78
CA PHE A 78 24.93 -8.10 -17.94
C PHE A 78 25.00 -6.96 -18.97
N THR A 79 24.11 -5.97 -18.92
CA THR A 79 24.03 -4.91 -19.94
C THR A 79 24.18 -3.48 -19.42
N ALA A 80 24.09 -3.25 -18.10
CA ALA A 80 24.44 -1.97 -17.50
C ALA A 80 25.97 -1.78 -17.28
N TYR A 81 26.80 -2.53 -18.01
CA TYR A 81 28.26 -2.60 -17.79
C TYR A 81 29.10 -1.63 -18.62
N GLU A 82 28.56 -0.69 -19.41
CA GLU A 82 29.44 0.20 -20.19
C GLU A 82 29.54 1.66 -19.75
N GLU A 83 28.58 2.27 -19.04
CA GLU A 83 28.75 3.67 -18.61
C GLU A 83 28.04 3.99 -17.28
N GLY A 84 28.75 3.91 -16.14
CA GLY A 84 28.40 4.72 -14.95
C GLY A 84 28.20 4.03 -13.59
N ILE A 85 28.45 2.71 -13.44
CA ILE A 85 28.26 2.01 -12.16
C ILE A 85 29.32 2.36 -11.09
N GLU A 86 30.53 2.77 -11.46
CA GLU A 86 31.62 3.03 -10.50
C GLU A 86 31.29 4.15 -9.49
N GLU A 87 30.48 5.15 -9.89
CA GLU A 87 30.09 6.25 -8.99
C GLU A 87 29.08 5.80 -7.90
N PHE A 88 28.26 4.78 -8.19
CA PHE A 88 27.27 4.24 -7.26
C PHE A 88 27.88 3.23 -6.27
N LEU A 89 28.87 2.45 -6.71
CA LEU A 89 29.57 1.48 -5.87
C LEU A 89 30.53 2.16 -4.87
N GLU A 90 31.19 3.26 -5.24
CA GLU A 90 32.09 4.00 -4.33
C GLU A 90 31.37 4.60 -3.11
N LYS A 91 30.04 4.79 -3.18
CA LYS A 91 29.24 5.34 -2.08
C LYS A 91 28.65 4.28 -1.13
N GLY A 92 28.93 2.99 -1.33
CA GLY A 92 28.74 1.93 -0.33
C GLY A 92 27.30 1.59 0.06
N ARG A 93 26.34 1.64 -0.88
CA ARG A 93 24.88 1.52 -0.58
C ARG A 93 24.21 0.22 -0.97
N LEU A 94 24.93 -0.81 -1.40
CA LEU A 94 24.32 -2.09 -1.76
C LEU A 94 25.12 -3.25 -1.18
N LYS A 95 24.44 -4.17 -0.49
CA LYS A 95 25.01 -5.45 -0.02
C LYS A 95 24.55 -6.58 -0.94
N PRO A 96 25.43 -7.53 -1.29
CA PRO A 96 25.06 -8.69 -2.10
C PRO A 96 24.12 -9.64 -1.33
N GLY A 97 23.11 -10.12 -2.05
CA GLY A 97 21.87 -10.69 -1.53
C GLY A 97 21.98 -11.97 -0.72
N ARG A 98 21.14 -12.05 0.32
CA ARG A 98 20.66 -13.29 0.92
C ARG A 98 19.15 -13.44 0.68
N ARG A 99 18.72 -14.70 0.80
CA ARG A 99 17.44 -15.27 0.36
C ARG A 99 16.28 -14.79 1.24
N CYS A 100 15.17 -14.39 0.61
CA CYS A 100 13.88 -14.02 1.21
C CYS A 100 14.01 -13.09 2.43
N GLU A 101 14.06 -11.80 2.14
CA GLU A 101 14.18 -10.75 3.14
C GLU A 101 13.03 -9.73 2.91
N THR A 102 12.43 -9.27 3.99
CA THR A 102 11.28 -8.35 4.07
C THR A 102 11.56 -7.00 3.38
N PHE A 103 10.51 -6.21 3.10
CA PHE A 103 10.59 -4.90 2.40
C PHE A 103 11.72 -3.96 2.90
N GLU A 104 11.96 -3.93 4.22
CA GLU A 104 12.98 -3.10 4.88
C GLU A 104 14.42 -3.61 4.67
N GLU A 105 14.59 -4.87 4.27
CA GLU A 105 15.89 -5.49 4.04
C GLU A 105 16.37 -5.33 2.57
N VAL A 106 15.44 -5.04 1.65
CA VAL A 106 15.73 -4.92 0.20
C VAL A 106 16.07 -3.48 -0.21
N PHE A 107 15.44 -2.47 0.40
CA PHE A 107 15.65 -1.07 0.04
C PHE A 107 15.99 -0.19 1.24
N ASP A 108 17.25 0.24 1.34
CA ASP A 108 17.61 1.36 2.22
C ASP A 108 16.89 2.63 1.77
N LYS A 109 16.40 3.43 2.73
CA LYS A 109 15.83 4.74 2.45
C LYS A 109 16.83 5.60 1.64
N PRO A 110 16.46 6.07 0.44
CA PRO A 110 17.33 6.93 -0.35
C PRO A 110 17.69 8.23 0.39
N ASN A 111 18.87 8.78 0.09
CA ASN A 111 19.21 10.12 0.61
C ASN A 111 18.25 11.16 0.05
N GLY A 112 17.80 12.08 0.90
CA GLY A 112 16.85 13.13 0.49
C GLY A 112 15.39 12.67 0.42
N ALA A 113 15.11 11.37 0.57
CA ALA A 113 13.74 10.89 0.70
C ALA A 113 13.16 11.27 2.07
N LEU A 114 11.87 11.64 2.07
CA LEU A 114 11.07 11.81 3.28
C LEU A 114 11.00 10.49 4.06
N GLU A 115 10.79 10.58 5.37
CA GLU A 115 10.69 9.38 6.22
C GLU A 115 9.45 8.56 5.89
N ASN A 116 8.34 9.24 5.58
CA ASN A 116 7.13 8.60 5.08
C ASN A 116 6.66 9.29 3.80
N PHE A 117 6.44 8.52 2.73
CA PHE A 117 6.01 9.09 1.45
C PHE A 117 4.64 9.80 1.53
N MET A 118 3.77 9.40 2.48
CA MET A 118 2.50 10.07 2.73
C MET A 118 2.66 11.49 3.28
N GLU A 119 3.84 11.89 3.75
CA GLU A 119 4.14 13.29 4.09
C GLU A 119 4.07 14.21 2.87
N ALA A 120 4.28 13.68 1.66
CA ALA A 120 4.14 14.43 0.42
C ALA A 120 2.70 14.50 -0.09
N ILE A 121 1.76 13.81 0.55
CA ILE A 121 0.35 13.78 0.12
C ILE A 121 -0.45 14.83 0.87
N GLU A 122 -1.37 15.47 0.16
CA GLU A 122 -2.40 16.32 0.71
C GLU A 122 -3.77 15.97 0.10
N GLY A 123 -4.82 16.50 0.71
CA GLY A 123 -6.20 16.31 0.27
C GLY A 123 -7.09 17.43 0.79
N ASP A 124 -8.38 17.36 0.48
CA ASP A 124 -9.35 18.43 0.77
C ASP A 124 -9.91 18.45 2.21
N GLY A 125 -9.40 17.58 3.08
CA GLY A 125 -9.82 17.44 4.47
C GLY A 125 -11.20 16.78 4.66
N THR A 126 -11.84 16.30 3.60
CA THR A 126 -13.12 15.60 3.71
C THR A 126 -12.92 14.16 4.20
N PRO A 127 -13.95 13.54 4.81
CA PRO A 127 -13.93 12.11 5.13
C PRO A 127 -13.48 11.22 3.97
N TRP A 128 -13.90 11.56 2.74
CA TRP A 128 -13.56 10.81 1.53
C TRP A 128 -12.07 10.90 1.21
N SER A 129 -11.43 12.06 1.39
CA SER A 129 -9.99 12.19 1.19
C SER A 129 -9.19 11.35 2.18
N TYR A 130 -9.61 11.24 3.44
CA TYR A 130 -8.90 10.40 4.42
C TYR A 130 -9.03 8.92 4.06
N LEU A 131 -10.22 8.44 3.70
CA LEU A 131 -10.40 7.08 3.20
C LEU A 131 -9.59 6.83 1.92
N SER A 132 -9.57 7.79 0.99
CA SER A 132 -8.76 7.71 -0.22
C SER A 132 -7.28 7.54 0.13
N ALA A 133 -6.77 8.31 1.10
CA ALA A 133 -5.38 8.22 1.55
C ALA A 133 -5.07 6.89 2.25
N SER A 134 -6.00 6.35 3.04
CA SER A 134 -5.87 5.02 3.63
C SER A 134 -5.61 3.95 2.57
N LEU A 135 -6.35 4.01 1.46
CA LEU A 135 -6.22 3.04 0.38
C LEU A 135 -4.99 3.30 -0.47
N PHE A 136 -4.76 4.55 -0.89
CA PHE A 136 -3.55 4.91 -1.64
C PHE A 136 -2.26 4.51 -0.93
N ALA A 137 -2.18 4.69 0.39
CA ALA A 137 -1.02 4.30 1.19
C ALA A 137 -0.70 2.80 1.15
N ARG A 138 -1.71 1.98 0.85
CA ARG A 138 -1.59 0.51 0.72
C ARG A 138 -1.41 0.06 -0.72
N GLU A 139 -2.05 0.75 -1.67
CA GLU A 139 -1.92 0.45 -3.11
C GLU A 139 -0.55 0.87 -3.66
N ALA A 140 -0.01 2.02 -3.24
CA ALA A 140 1.22 2.55 -3.83
C ALA A 140 2.45 1.61 -3.67
N PRO A 141 2.70 1.01 -2.50
CA PRO A 141 3.79 0.03 -2.35
C PRO A 141 3.61 -1.25 -3.16
N GLU A 142 2.41 -1.58 -3.63
CA GLU A 142 2.17 -2.77 -4.46
C GLU A 142 2.60 -2.58 -5.91
N LEU A 143 2.95 -1.36 -6.33
CA LEU A 143 3.48 -1.10 -7.68
C LEU A 143 4.78 -1.87 -7.91
N GLY A 144 4.80 -2.81 -8.85
CA GLY A 144 5.98 -3.65 -9.10
C GLY A 144 6.14 -4.82 -8.12
N ALA A 145 5.22 -4.96 -7.16
CA ALA A 145 5.13 -6.17 -6.33
C ALA A 145 4.60 -7.34 -7.17
N SER A 146 5.19 -8.52 -7.04
CA SER A 146 4.68 -9.76 -7.65
C SER A 146 5.10 -10.98 -6.83
N GLY A 147 4.30 -12.05 -6.94
CA GLY A 147 4.54 -13.27 -6.16
C GLY A 147 4.59 -12.97 -4.66
N HIS A 148 5.66 -13.38 -4.00
CA HIS A 148 5.84 -13.21 -2.56
C HIS A 148 6.00 -11.77 -2.09
N GLY A 149 6.25 -10.82 -2.99
CA GLY A 149 6.27 -9.40 -2.65
C GLY A 149 4.89 -8.75 -2.58
N CYS A 150 3.85 -9.43 -3.08
CA CYS A 150 2.46 -9.00 -2.93
C CYS A 150 1.99 -9.13 -1.48
N SER A 151 1.41 -8.06 -0.93
CA SER A 151 0.78 -8.10 0.38
C SER A 151 -0.66 -7.60 0.26
N TRP A 152 -0.85 -6.29 0.10
CA TRP A 152 -2.13 -5.64 0.03
C TRP A 152 -2.97 -6.08 -1.17
N SER A 153 -2.34 -6.41 -2.30
CA SER A 153 -3.04 -6.93 -3.49
C SER A 153 -3.79 -8.26 -3.25
N THR A 154 -3.50 -8.97 -2.16
CA THR A 154 -4.25 -10.15 -1.73
C THR A 154 -5.53 -9.83 -0.96
N HIS A 155 -5.71 -8.56 -0.56
CA HIS A 155 -6.84 -8.12 0.24
C HIS A 155 -8.02 -7.67 -0.62
N MET A 156 -9.19 -8.13 -0.24
CA MET A 156 -10.46 -7.62 -0.73
C MET A 156 -11.13 -6.78 0.35
N ILE A 157 -11.41 -5.51 0.08
CA ILE A 157 -12.16 -4.66 1.00
C ILE A 157 -13.58 -5.20 1.11
N LEU A 158 -14.00 -5.52 2.32
CA LEU A 158 -15.34 -6.00 2.61
C LEU A 158 -16.33 -4.84 2.60
N ARG A 159 -17.50 -5.11 2.06
CA ARG A 159 -18.61 -4.15 1.91
C ARG A 159 -19.91 -4.69 2.48
N ASN A 160 -20.00 -6.02 2.58
CA ASN A 160 -21.10 -6.77 3.14
C ASN A 160 -20.52 -7.82 4.10
N ASP A 161 -21.43 -8.56 4.72
CA ASP A 161 -21.09 -9.69 5.56
C ASP A 161 -20.23 -10.71 4.79
N PRO A 162 -19.03 -11.06 5.29
CA PRO A 162 -18.13 -11.99 4.60
C PRO A 162 -18.70 -13.42 4.50
N ASP A 163 -19.71 -13.77 5.29
CA ASP A 163 -20.40 -15.05 5.12
C ASP A 163 -21.13 -15.15 3.76
N GLU A 164 -21.48 -14.01 3.14
CA GLU A 164 -22.07 -13.96 1.79
C GLU A 164 -21.08 -14.33 0.68
N LEU A 165 -19.79 -14.25 0.96
CA LEU A 165 -18.73 -14.63 0.00
C LEU A 165 -18.49 -16.14 -0.04
N ARG A 166 -19.03 -16.87 0.95
CA ARG A 166 -18.77 -18.31 1.10
C ARG A 166 -19.60 -19.13 0.13
N ARG A 167 -18.97 -20.18 -0.41
CA ARG A 167 -19.65 -21.19 -1.24
C ARG A 167 -20.26 -22.26 -0.35
N ALA A 168 -21.23 -22.98 -0.93
CA ALA A 168 -21.80 -24.14 -0.27
C ALA A 168 -20.71 -25.19 0.00
N GLY A 169 -20.52 -25.53 1.29
CA GLY A 169 -19.51 -26.48 1.75
C GLY A 169 -18.26 -25.84 2.37
N ASP A 170 -18.10 -24.52 2.28
CA ASP A 170 -17.01 -23.83 2.96
C ASP A 170 -17.25 -23.85 4.48
N SER A 171 -16.17 -24.00 5.25
CA SER A 171 -16.24 -23.95 6.72
C SER A 171 -16.54 -22.52 7.19
N PRO A 172 -17.41 -22.29 8.19
CA PRO A 172 -17.72 -20.93 8.64
C PRO A 172 -16.48 -20.24 9.21
N PHE A 173 -16.47 -18.90 9.19
CA PHE A 173 -15.44 -18.13 9.88
C PHE A 173 -15.50 -18.37 11.40
N GLN A 174 -14.33 -18.55 12.00
CA GLN A 174 -14.13 -18.53 13.43
C GLN A 174 -13.90 -17.08 13.88
N TRP A 175 -14.91 -16.50 14.52
CA TRP A 175 -14.85 -15.13 15.05
C TRP A 175 -13.96 -15.06 16.30
N LEU A 176 -12.95 -14.19 16.26
CA LEU A 176 -12.03 -13.91 17.38
C LEU A 176 -12.55 -12.81 18.30
N VAL A 177 -13.39 -11.93 17.75
CA VAL A 177 -14.13 -10.88 18.45
C VAL A 177 -15.61 -10.92 18.03
N SER A 178 -16.45 -10.07 18.61
CA SER A 178 -17.83 -9.94 18.15
C SER A 178 -17.91 -9.53 16.68
N LYS A 179 -18.74 -10.24 15.91
CA LYS A 179 -18.97 -9.95 14.50
C LYS A 179 -19.51 -8.52 14.32
N PRO A 180 -18.92 -7.71 13.41
CA PRO A 180 -19.44 -6.40 13.08
C PRO A 180 -20.85 -6.44 12.47
N ASP A 181 -21.70 -5.49 12.88
CA ASP A 181 -23.03 -5.28 12.28
C ASP A 181 -22.95 -4.43 10.99
N ILE A 182 -21.90 -3.62 10.84
CA ILE A 182 -21.68 -2.71 9.71
C ILE A 182 -20.32 -3.00 9.07
N TRP A 183 -20.36 -3.37 7.80
CA TRP A 183 -19.18 -3.73 7.00
C TRP A 183 -18.69 -2.60 6.09
N LEU A 184 -19.52 -1.57 5.90
CA LEU A 184 -19.15 -0.42 5.09
C LEU A 184 -17.98 0.35 5.73
N PRO A 185 -17.00 0.81 4.94
CA PRO A 185 -16.00 1.72 5.44
C PRO A 185 -16.65 2.98 6.00
N SER A 186 -16.03 3.52 7.04
CA SER A 186 -16.52 4.66 7.76
C SER A 186 -15.39 5.59 8.16
N CYS A 187 -15.74 6.84 8.40
CA CYS A 187 -14.83 7.87 8.88
C CYS A 187 -15.51 8.62 10.02
N GLN A 188 -14.83 8.66 11.17
CA GLN A 188 -15.30 9.30 12.38
C GLN A 188 -14.36 10.45 12.75
N GLU A 189 -14.93 11.64 12.89
CA GLU A 189 -14.20 12.80 13.36
C GLU A 189 -14.47 13.10 14.84
N GLU A 190 -13.41 13.22 15.63
CA GLU A 190 -13.41 13.52 17.07
C GLU A 190 -12.41 14.63 17.36
N GLY A 191 -12.89 15.87 17.51
CA GLY A 191 -12.01 17.04 17.62
C GLY A 191 -11.08 17.15 16.40
N ASP A 192 -9.78 17.12 16.67
CA ASP A 192 -8.71 17.15 15.66
C ASP A 192 -8.25 15.77 15.20
N THR A 193 -8.91 14.70 15.66
CA THR A 193 -8.62 13.33 15.22
C THR A 193 -9.65 12.87 14.19
N VAL A 194 -9.18 12.20 13.15
CA VAL A 194 -10.02 11.53 12.15
C VAL A 194 -9.67 10.05 12.14
N ILE A 195 -10.67 9.18 12.27
CA ILE A 195 -10.51 7.73 12.31
C ILE A 195 -11.22 7.15 11.10
N VAL A 196 -10.47 6.58 10.16
CA VAL A 196 -11.01 5.79 9.07
C VAL A 196 -11.03 4.33 9.51
N GLN A 197 -12.17 3.67 9.37
CA GLN A 197 -12.31 2.25 9.67
C GLN A 197 -12.89 1.49 8.48
N PHE A 198 -12.30 0.35 8.16
CA PHE A 198 -12.81 -0.58 7.17
C PHE A 198 -12.36 -2.01 7.48
N TYR A 199 -12.90 -2.97 6.74
CA TYR A 199 -12.55 -4.37 6.88
C TYR A 199 -12.01 -4.90 5.56
N SER A 200 -11.06 -5.82 5.62
CA SER A 200 -10.64 -6.58 4.45
C SER A 200 -10.59 -8.07 4.73
N TYR A 201 -10.75 -8.84 3.67
CA TYR A 201 -10.54 -10.28 3.63
C TYR A 201 -9.26 -10.58 2.86
N SER A 202 -8.39 -11.43 3.39
CA SER A 202 -7.29 -12.01 2.61
C SER A 202 -7.33 -13.53 2.75
N ALA A 203 -7.01 -14.22 1.65
CA ALA A 203 -6.81 -15.65 1.63
C ALA A 203 -5.31 -16.02 1.57
N LEU A 204 -4.40 -15.10 1.86
CA LEU A 204 -2.97 -15.41 1.89
C LEU A 204 -2.65 -16.24 3.15
N GLY A 205 -2.16 -17.46 2.96
CA GLY A 205 -1.87 -18.41 4.03
C GLY A 205 -3.13 -19.00 4.66
N ILE A 206 -3.74 -18.29 5.60
CA ILE A 206 -4.99 -18.64 6.26
C ILE A 206 -6.00 -17.55 5.95
N GLU A 207 -7.24 -17.92 5.62
CA GLU A 207 -8.30 -16.95 5.43
C GLU A 207 -8.44 -16.06 6.68
N GLN A 208 -8.37 -14.75 6.51
CA GLN A 208 -8.46 -13.77 7.59
C GLN A 208 -9.43 -12.66 7.22
N ILE A 209 -10.17 -12.20 8.22
CA ILE A 209 -10.90 -10.93 8.17
C ILE A 209 -10.22 -9.98 9.13
N ILE A 210 -9.81 -8.83 8.62
CA ILE A 210 -8.98 -7.86 9.32
C ILE A 210 -9.75 -6.55 9.42
N GLN A 211 -9.86 -6.01 10.63
CA GLN A 211 -10.29 -4.64 10.86
C GLN A 211 -9.09 -3.72 10.75
N HIS A 212 -9.24 -2.65 9.97
CA HIS A 212 -8.26 -1.57 9.85
C HIS A 212 -8.83 -0.32 10.49
N ARG A 213 -8.05 0.33 11.36
CA ARG A 213 -8.36 1.66 11.92
C ARG A 213 -7.19 2.60 11.68
N ASP A 214 -7.35 3.49 10.72
CA ASP A 214 -6.35 4.48 10.37
C ASP A 214 -6.66 5.80 11.08
N ILE A 215 -5.72 6.24 11.91
CA ILE A 215 -5.90 7.38 12.81
C ILE A 215 -5.04 8.54 12.29
N TYR A 216 -5.72 9.59 11.85
CA TYR A 216 -5.15 10.82 11.32
C TYR A 216 -5.30 11.98 12.32
N GLN A 217 -4.39 12.94 12.21
CA GLN A 217 -4.62 14.30 12.70
C GLN A 217 -5.21 15.15 11.57
N LYS A 218 -6.21 15.99 11.86
CA LYS A 218 -6.85 16.84 10.85
C LYS A 218 -5.82 17.69 10.11
N GLY A 219 -5.87 17.65 8.79
CA GLY A 219 -4.93 18.36 7.90
C GLY A 219 -3.62 17.61 7.64
N SER A 220 -3.40 16.44 8.26
CA SER A 220 -2.31 15.52 7.91
C SER A 220 -2.84 14.25 7.27
N TYR A 221 -2.13 13.74 6.26
CA TYR A 221 -2.43 12.49 5.57
C TYR A 221 -1.46 11.36 5.92
N THR A 222 -0.55 11.60 6.86
CA THR A 222 0.15 10.53 7.57
C THR A 222 -0.75 9.99 8.68
N PHE A 223 -0.80 8.67 8.83
CA PHE A 223 -1.63 8.03 9.85
C PHE A 223 -0.89 6.92 10.59
N ARG A 224 -1.44 6.58 11.76
CA ARG A 224 -1.13 5.34 12.46
C ARG A 224 -2.21 4.32 12.13
N CYS A 225 -1.82 3.15 11.66
CA CYS A 225 -2.74 2.03 11.44
C CYS A 225 -2.81 1.14 12.68
N GLU A 226 -4.01 0.84 13.13
CA GLU A 226 -4.29 -0.27 14.04
C GLU A 226 -5.03 -1.35 13.26
N ALA A 227 -4.34 -2.45 12.94
CA ALA A 227 -4.92 -3.60 12.27
C ALA A 227 -5.14 -4.74 13.28
N GLN A 228 -6.31 -5.39 13.21
CA GLN A 228 -6.67 -6.51 14.06
C GLN A 228 -7.36 -7.61 13.27
N ASP A 229 -6.87 -8.84 13.39
CA ASP A 229 -7.60 -10.03 12.94
C ASP A 229 -8.86 -10.20 13.80
N ILE A 230 -10.03 -10.17 13.16
CA ILE A 230 -11.32 -10.30 13.84
C ILE A 230 -11.99 -11.65 13.58
N ALA A 231 -11.56 -12.36 12.55
CA ALA A 231 -11.97 -13.73 12.29
C ALA A 231 -10.94 -14.46 11.41
N THR A 232 -10.90 -15.77 11.53
CA THR A 232 -10.11 -16.68 10.70
C THR A 232 -10.99 -17.70 10.01
N GLY A 233 -10.57 -18.22 8.87
CA GLY A 233 -11.29 -19.22 8.08
C GLY A 233 -10.42 -20.44 7.76
N GLY A 234 -10.65 -21.00 6.57
CA GLY A 234 -9.93 -22.17 6.10
C GLY A 234 -8.48 -21.90 5.67
N ALA A 235 -7.84 -22.94 5.14
CA ALA A 235 -6.56 -22.79 4.46
C ALA A 235 -6.76 -21.93 3.19
N GLY A 236 -5.90 -20.95 3.02
CA GLY A 236 -5.84 -20.07 1.88
C GLY A 236 -4.84 -20.54 0.82
N PHE A 237 -4.31 -19.59 0.04
CA PHE A 237 -3.26 -19.81 -0.95
C PHE A 237 -1.90 -19.32 -0.47
N VAL A 238 -0.84 -19.84 -1.06
CA VAL A 238 0.53 -19.32 -0.96
C VAL A 238 1.03 -19.04 -2.37
N PHE A 239 1.97 -18.11 -2.52
CA PHE A 239 2.62 -17.83 -3.79
C PHE A 239 3.63 -18.92 -4.18
#